data_AF-A0A7L0JNW3-F1
#
_entry.id   AF-A0A7L0JNW3-F1
#
_cell.length_a   1.000
_cell.length_b   1.000
_cell.length_c   1.000
_cell.angle_alpha   90.00
_cell.angle_beta   90.00
_cell.angle_gamma   90.00
#
_symmetry.space_group_name_H-M   'P 1'
#
loop_
_entity.id
_entity.type
_entity.pdbx_description
1 polymer ?
#
loop_
_entity_poly.entity_id
_entity_poly.type
_entity_poly.pdbx_seq_one_letter_code
_entity_poly.pdbx_strand_id
1 'polypeptide(L)'
;KLGLLKREIEETLQQLHQEQTRNAEQTPFSQTFHEDNDRCVHQKEIDEEDVCPICQKLLKTTLPITYCRYSCGNNIHTKCMKIWADYQDEMEEDSAVKCSLCR
;
A
#
# COMPACT_ATOMS: atom_id res chain seq x y z
N LYS A 1 8.07 -26.06 7.72
CA LYS A 1 7.19 -24.99 7.20
C LYS A 1 7.21 -25.10 5.69
N LEU A 2 6.09 -25.42 5.06
CA LEU A 2 5.93 -25.43 3.60
C LEU A 2 5.80 -23.97 3.18
N GLY A 3 6.89 -23.40 2.68
CA GLY A 3 6.90 -22.10 2.02
C GLY A 3 7.40 -22.32 0.59
N LEU A 4 6.95 -21.48 -0.35
CA LEU A 4 7.46 -21.53 -1.71
C LEU A 4 8.98 -21.47 -1.64
N LEU A 5 9.60 -22.48 -2.23
CA LEU A 5 11.02 -22.48 -2.45
C LEU A 5 11.32 -21.28 -3.32
N LYS A 6 12.44 -20.62 -3.06
CA LYS A 6 12.86 -19.44 -3.82
C LYS A 6 12.76 -19.62 -5.34
N ARG A 7 12.99 -20.85 -5.82
CA ARG A 7 12.85 -21.24 -7.22
C ARG A 7 11.41 -21.13 -7.75
N GLU A 8 10.42 -21.52 -6.95
CA GLU A 8 9.00 -21.44 -7.32
C GLU A 8 8.52 -19.98 -7.37
N ILE A 9 9.11 -19.10 -6.55
CA ILE A 9 8.87 -17.65 -6.57
C ILE A 9 9.43 -17.04 -7.86
N GLU A 10 10.63 -17.45 -8.25
CA GLU A 10 11.32 -16.94 -9.46
C GLU A 10 10.61 -17.39 -10.75
N GLU A 11 10.11 -18.62 -10.79
CA GLU A 11 9.35 -19.14 -11.93
C GLU A 11 8.01 -18.41 -12.11
N THR A 12 7.33 -18.08 -11.00
CA THR A 12 6.05 -17.34 -11.03
C THR A 12 6.24 -15.89 -11.51
N LEU A 13 7.33 -15.22 -11.12
CA LEU A 13 7.62 -13.83 -11.49
C LEU A 13 7.96 -13.67 -12.99
N GLN A 14 8.56 -14.69 -13.61
CA GLN A 14 8.85 -14.68 -15.04
C GLN A 14 7.57 -14.81 -15.89
N GLN A 15 6.56 -15.56 -15.41
CA GLN A 15 5.28 -15.71 -16.09
C GLN A 15 4.46 -14.41 -16.07
N LEU A 16 4.48 -13.67 -14.95
CA LEU A 16 3.75 -12.41 -14.77
C LEU A 16 4.26 -11.25 -15.65
N HIS A 17 5.57 -11.23 -15.97
CA HIS A 17 6.13 -10.23 -16.88
C HIS A 17 5.62 -10.37 -18.32
N GLN A 18 5.16 -11.57 -18.73
CA GLN A 18 4.56 -11.76 -20.07
C GLN A 18 3.09 -11.29 -20.14
N GLU A 19 2.36 -11.27 -19.02
CA GLU A 19 0.91 -10.96 -18.99
C GLU A 19 0.59 -9.48 -18.71
N GLN A 20 1.48 -8.74 -18.02
CA GLN A 20 1.27 -7.33 -17.65
C GLN A 20 1.32 -6.33 -18.83
N THR A 21 1.69 -6.78 -20.03
CA THR A 21 1.71 -5.95 -21.23
C THR A 21 0.32 -5.67 -21.83
N ARG A 22 -0.81 -6.15 -21.25
CA ARG A 22 -2.12 -6.17 -21.94
C ARG A 22 -3.33 -5.45 -21.31
N ASN A 23 -3.35 -4.95 -20.07
CA ASN A 23 -4.59 -4.36 -19.48
C ASN A 23 -4.28 -3.22 -18.48
N ALA A 24 -4.44 -1.94 -18.82
CA ALA A 24 -5.68 -1.17 -18.96
C ALA A 24 -6.36 -0.74 -17.63
N GLU A 25 -6.23 0.56 -17.36
CA GLU A 25 -7.28 1.53 -16.98
C GLU A 25 -7.88 1.59 -15.56
N GLN A 26 -8.10 2.84 -15.14
CA GLN A 26 -8.23 3.34 -13.77
C GLN A 26 -9.65 3.87 -13.51
N THR A 27 -10.14 3.79 -12.26
CA THR A 27 -11.21 4.66 -11.76
C THR A 27 -10.91 5.09 -10.30
N PRO A 28 -11.34 6.30 -9.87
CA PRO A 28 -10.98 6.84 -8.56
C PRO A 28 -12.12 6.72 -7.56
N PHE A 29 -11.81 6.42 -6.29
CA PHE A 29 -12.75 6.67 -5.21
C PHE A 29 -12.05 7.31 -4.01
N SER A 30 -12.57 8.47 -3.63
CA SER A 30 -12.22 9.27 -2.47
C SER A 30 -13.12 8.88 -1.31
N GLN A 31 -12.58 8.73 -0.10
CA GLN A 31 -13.35 8.95 1.13
C GLN A 31 -12.42 9.21 2.31
N THR A 32 -12.75 10.29 3.01
CA THR A 32 -12.10 10.86 4.19
C THR A 32 -12.55 10.13 5.46
N PHE A 33 -11.62 9.69 6.31
CA PHE A 33 -11.92 9.13 7.62
C PHE A 33 -11.44 10.07 8.74
N HIS A 34 -12.40 10.37 9.62
CA HIS A 34 -12.39 11.30 10.76
C HIS A 34 -11.33 11.00 11.82
N GLU A 35 -11.01 12.05 12.56
CA GLU A 35 -9.87 12.24 13.46
C GLU A 35 -10.21 11.92 14.92
N ASP A 36 -9.29 11.21 15.59
CA ASP A 36 -9.12 11.30 17.04
C ASP A 36 -7.76 11.98 17.30
N ASN A 37 -7.79 13.06 18.08
CA ASN A 37 -6.73 14.03 18.26
C ASN A 37 -5.85 13.63 19.45
N ASP A 38 -4.52 13.44 19.25
CA ASP A 38 -3.48 14.06 20.11
C ASP A 38 -2.02 13.77 19.72
N ARG A 39 -1.72 13.05 18.62
CA ARG A 39 -0.30 12.87 18.17
C ARG A 39 -0.16 12.60 16.68
N CYS A 40 -0.89 13.36 15.86
CA CYS A 40 -0.79 13.22 14.42
C CYS A 40 0.57 13.73 13.92
N VAL A 41 1.34 12.88 13.24
CA VAL A 41 2.57 13.27 12.56
C VAL A 41 2.24 13.86 11.20
N HIS A 42 3.11 14.76 10.73
CA HIS A 42 2.94 15.40 9.43
C HIS A 42 3.20 14.41 8.29
N GLN A 43 2.43 14.55 7.21
CA GLN A 43 2.72 13.87 5.95
C GLN A 43 4.08 14.32 5.43
N LYS A 44 4.91 13.38 4.99
CA LYS A 44 6.18 13.71 4.31
C LYS A 44 5.89 14.30 2.92
N GLU A 45 6.76 15.21 2.49
CA GLU A 45 6.75 15.69 1.11
C GLU A 45 6.92 14.52 0.13
N ILE A 46 6.38 14.69 -1.08
CA ILE A 46 6.40 13.66 -2.13
C ILE A 46 7.22 14.19 -3.29
N ASP A 47 8.37 13.59 -3.50
CA ASP A 47 9.24 13.82 -4.64
C ASP A 47 8.79 13.04 -5.88
N GLU A 48 9.33 13.38 -7.06
CA GLU A 48 8.97 12.71 -8.31
C GLU A 48 9.43 11.25 -8.37
N GLU A 49 10.47 10.92 -7.61
CA GLU A 49 11.10 9.61 -7.56
C GLU A 49 10.56 8.74 -6.42
N ASP A 50 9.70 9.28 -5.55
CA ASP A 50 9.20 8.53 -4.41
C ASP A 50 8.32 7.36 -4.84
N VAL A 51 8.56 6.19 -4.26
CA VAL A 51 7.84 4.94 -4.56
C VAL A 51 6.96 4.51 -3.40
N CYS A 52 5.77 3.99 -3.73
CA CYS A 52 4.91 3.35 -2.75
C CYS A 52 5.58 2.07 -2.23
N PRO A 53 5.74 1.91 -0.91
CA PRO A 53 6.47 0.78 -0.34
C PRO A 53 5.74 -0.57 -0.47
N ILE A 54 4.45 -0.55 -0.82
CA ILE A 54 3.65 -1.77 -0.99
C ILE A 54 3.75 -2.28 -2.43
N CYS A 55 3.57 -1.41 -3.44
CA CYS A 55 3.52 -1.82 -4.84
C CYS A 55 4.77 -1.45 -5.66
N GLN A 56 5.71 -0.72 -5.07
CA GLN A 56 6.97 -0.25 -5.69
C GLN A 56 6.78 0.59 -6.96
N LYS A 57 5.61 1.22 -7.11
CA LYS A 57 5.34 2.19 -8.19
C LYS A 57 5.45 3.62 -7.65
N LEU A 58 5.77 4.56 -8.52
CA LEU A 58 5.88 5.98 -8.17
C LEU A 58 4.59 6.50 -7.51
N LEU A 59 4.73 7.21 -6.41
CA LEU A 59 3.64 7.80 -5.66
C LEU A 59 2.82 8.73 -6.54
N LYS A 60 3.47 9.65 -7.27
CA LYS A 60 2.79 10.63 -8.14
C LYS A 60 2.06 10.02 -9.34
N THR A 61 2.37 8.78 -9.73
CA THR A 61 1.73 8.15 -10.91
C THR A 61 0.34 7.59 -10.62
N THR A 62 -0.04 7.46 -9.34
CA THR A 62 -1.34 6.90 -8.96
C THR A 62 -1.89 7.67 -7.77
N LEU A 63 -3.02 8.36 -7.98
CA LEU A 63 -3.79 9.02 -6.92
C LEU A 63 -5.05 8.21 -6.61
N PRO A 64 -5.63 8.29 -5.39
CA PRO A 64 -5.17 9.10 -4.26
C PRO A 64 -4.03 8.45 -3.45
N ILE A 65 -3.34 9.29 -2.67
CA ILE A 65 -2.28 8.90 -1.73
C ILE A 65 -2.80 9.15 -0.31
N THR A 66 -2.48 8.22 0.59
CA THR A 66 -2.68 8.33 2.03
C THR A 66 -1.33 8.27 2.74
N TYR A 67 -1.29 8.57 4.03
CA TYR A 67 -0.06 8.51 4.82
C TYR A 67 -0.31 8.00 6.23
N CYS A 68 0.77 7.53 6.87
CA CYS A 68 0.71 7.14 8.27
C CYS A 68 0.62 8.38 9.17
N ARG A 69 -0.56 8.64 9.72
CA ARG A 69 -0.83 9.76 10.62
C ARG A 69 -0.29 9.57 12.04
N TYR A 70 0.06 8.36 12.45
CA TYR A 70 0.34 8.06 13.86
C TYR A 70 1.83 7.99 14.23
N SER A 71 2.73 7.79 13.27
CA SER A 71 4.15 7.58 13.60
C SER A 71 5.11 7.97 12.47
N CYS A 72 5.07 7.28 11.32
CA CYS A 72 6.16 7.43 10.35
C CYS A 72 5.95 8.52 9.27
N GLY A 73 4.73 9.04 9.09
CA GLY A 73 4.42 10.09 8.09
C GLY A 73 4.60 9.66 6.63
N ASN A 74 4.95 8.39 6.37
CA ASN A 74 5.24 7.89 5.03
C ASN A 74 3.99 7.77 4.18
N ASN A 75 4.17 8.06 2.89
CA ASN A 75 3.16 8.07 1.86
C ASN A 75 2.97 6.68 1.25
N ILE A 76 1.71 6.34 0.98
CA ILE A 76 1.29 5.05 0.43
C ILE A 76 0.11 5.32 -0.50
N HIS A 77 0.04 4.66 -1.66
CA HIS A 77 -1.18 4.70 -2.46
C HIS A 77 -2.37 4.21 -1.63
N THR A 78 -3.48 4.94 -1.65
CA THR A 78 -4.67 4.55 -0.88
C THR A 78 -5.16 3.14 -1.25
N LYS A 79 -5.07 2.77 -2.54
CA LYS A 79 -5.38 1.40 -3.02
C LYS A 79 -4.50 0.34 -2.34
N CYS A 80 -3.20 0.61 -2.21
CA CYS A 80 -2.28 -0.32 -1.57
C CYS A 80 -2.55 -0.43 -0.07
N MET A 81 -2.87 0.68 0.58
CA MET A 81 -3.23 0.69 1.99
C MET A 81 -4.56 -0.05 2.25
N LYS A 82 -5.53 0.04 1.33
CA LYS A 82 -6.76 -0.76 1.40
C LYS A 82 -6.46 -2.26 1.33
N ILE A 83 -5.70 -2.70 0.33
CA ILE A 83 -5.31 -4.11 0.21
C ILE A 83 -4.63 -4.60 1.49
N TRP A 84 -3.76 -3.76 2.07
CA TRP A 84 -3.10 -4.05 3.33
C TRP A 84 -4.06 -4.14 4.53
N ALA A 85 -5.06 -3.26 4.60
CA ALA A 85 -6.12 -3.31 5.60
C ALA A 85 -6.95 -4.60 5.47
N ASP A 86 -7.38 -4.93 4.25
CA ASP A 86 -8.16 -6.15 3.96
C ASP A 86 -7.41 -7.42 4.42
N TYR A 87 -6.07 -7.45 4.30
CA TYR A 87 -5.24 -8.56 4.82
C TYR A 87 -5.07 -8.57 6.35
N GLN A 88 -5.26 -7.44 7.04
CA GLN A 88 -5.23 -7.38 8.50
C GLN A 88 -6.58 -7.73 9.13
N ASP A 89 -7.70 -7.40 8.48
CA ASP A 89 -9.05 -7.66 8.98
C ASP A 89 -9.37 -9.16 9.12
N GLU A 90 -8.62 -10.05 8.44
CA GLU A 90 -8.64 -11.49 8.76
C GLU A 90 -8.22 -11.79 10.22
N MET A 91 -7.67 -10.81 10.94
CA MET A 91 -7.19 -10.95 12.32
C MET A 91 -8.05 -10.23 13.39
N GLU A 92 -8.92 -9.26 13.08
CA GLU A 92 -9.88 -8.61 14.03
C GLU A 92 -10.78 -7.55 13.33
N GLU A 93 -12.10 -7.76 13.28
CA GLU A 93 -13.10 -7.01 12.45
C GLU A 93 -13.28 -5.51 12.79
N ASP A 94 -12.85 -5.05 13.97
CA ASP A 94 -12.99 -3.65 14.42
C ASP A 94 -11.63 -3.00 14.81
N SER A 95 -10.51 -3.63 14.44
CA SER A 95 -9.19 -3.13 14.81
C SER A 95 -8.70 -2.02 13.88
N ALA A 96 -8.08 -0.99 14.45
CA ALA A 96 -7.46 0.06 13.65
C ALA A 96 -6.33 -0.50 12.77
N VAL A 97 -6.35 -0.19 11.47
CA VAL A 97 -5.35 -0.68 10.51
C VAL A 97 -3.94 -0.26 10.93
N LYS A 98 -3.07 -1.23 11.19
CA LYS A 98 -1.67 -0.98 11.54
C LYS A 98 -0.87 -0.58 10.31
N CYS A 99 0.07 0.34 10.48
CA CYS A 99 0.91 0.78 9.37
C CYS A 99 1.81 -0.37 8.89
N SER A 100 1.91 -0.57 7.57
CA SER A 100 2.79 -1.58 6.98
C SER A 100 4.29 -1.34 7.24
N LEU A 101 4.67 -0.10 7.57
CA LEU A 101 6.06 0.32 7.72
C LEU A 101 6.52 0.40 9.16
N CYS A 102 5.66 0.90 10.06
CA CYS A 102 6.05 1.18 11.45
C CYS A 102 5.25 0.40 12.50
N ARG A 103 4.32 -0.47 12.06
CA ARG A 103 3.50 -1.40 12.85
C ARG A 103 2.95 -0.85 14.16
#